data_AF-A0A380EHT7-F1
#
_entry.id   AF-A0A380EHT7-F1
#
_cell.length_a   1.000
_cell.length_b   1.000
_cell.length_c   1.000
_cell.angle_alpha   90.00
_cell.angle_beta   90.00
_cell.angle_gamma   90.00
#
_symmetry.space_group_name_H-M   'P 1'
#
loop_
_entity.id
_entity.type
_entity.pdbx_description
1 polymer ?
#
loop_
_entity_poly.entity_id
_entity_poly.type
_entity_poly.pdbx_seq_one_letter_code
_entity_poly.pdbx_strand_id
1 'polypeptide(L)' 'MIGKEIKSQILKKEGRLPDAIVACIGGGSNAIGTFYPFIKDDVALYGVEAAGQGDDTDKHALAIGKGSPAYYMVLKCI' A
#
# COMPACT_ATOMS: atom_id res chain seq x y z
N MET A 1 8.43 5.69 -12.67
CA MET A 1 7.74 5.67 -11.35
C MET A 1 6.64 4.63 -11.48
N ILE A 2 6.63 3.65 -10.57
CA ILE A 2 5.87 2.39 -10.69
C ILE A 2 4.40 2.62 -11.11
N GLY A 3 3.64 3.46 -10.40
CA GLY A 3 2.22 3.67 -10.71
C GLY A 3 1.97 4.32 -12.09
N LYS A 4 2.89 5.13 -12.61
CA LYS A 4 2.76 5.72 -13.96
C LYS A 4 2.92 4.65 -15.04
N GLU A 5 3.84 3.71 -14.82
CA GLU A 5 4.06 2.57 -15.70
C GLU A 5 2.85 1.63 -15.67
N ILE A 6 2.34 1.30 -14.48
CA ILE A 6 1.11 0.49 -14.32
C ILE A 6 -0.06 1.13 -15.06
N LYS A 7 -0.31 2.43 -14.86
CA LYS A 7 -1.42 3.14 -15.50
C LYS A 7 -1.33 3.09 -17.03
N SER A 8 -0.13 3.31 -17.58
CA SER A 8 0.10 3.21 -19.03
C SER A 8 -0.13 1.79 -19.54
N GLN A 9 0.41 0.79 -18.84
CA GLN A 9 0.33 -0.61 -19.24
C GLN A 9 -1.10 -1.16 -19.16
N ILE A 10 -1.85 -0.83 -18.09
CA ILE A 10 -3.21 -1.34 -17.90
C ILE A 10 -4.19 -0.70 -18.89
N LEU A 11 -4.07 0.60 -19.16
CA LEU A 11 -4.88 1.26 -20.20
C LEU A 11 -4.59 0.67 -21.59
N LYS A 12 -3.33 0.35 -21.89
CA LYS A 12 -2.96 -0.28 -23.17
C LYS A 12 -3.50 -1.71 -23.31
N LYS A 13 -3.55 -2.48 -22.21
CA LYS A 13 -3.97 -3.90 -22.24
C LYS A 13 -5.48 -4.08 -22.11
N GLU A 14 -6.11 -3.32 -21.21
CA GLU A 14 -7.50 -3.53 -20.79
C GLU A 14 -8.44 -2.41 -21.24
N GLY A 15 -7.92 -1.29 -21.77
CA GLY A 15 -8.71 -0.15 -22.22
C GLY A 15 -9.41 0.63 -21.10
N ARG A 16 -9.15 0.28 -19.83
CA ARG A 16 -9.77 0.89 -18.64
C ARG A 16 -8.78 0.92 -17.47
N LEU A 17 -9.13 1.68 -16.44
CA LEU A 17 -8.44 1.62 -15.14
C LEU A 17 -8.84 0.33 -14.40
N PRO A 18 -7.96 -0.20 -13.53
CA PRO A 18 -8.27 -1.37 -12.73
C PRO A 18 -9.31 -1.01 -11.65
N ASP A 19 -10.09 -1.99 -11.22
CA ASP A 19 -11.07 -1.79 -10.13
C ASP A 19 -10.35 -1.59 -8.78
N ALA A 20 -9.17 -2.21 -8.62
CA ALA A 20 -8.36 -2.11 -7.42
C ALA A 20 -6.86 -2.29 -7.71
N ILE A 21 -6.03 -1.74 -6.83
CA ILE A 21 -4.58 -1.95 -6.78
C ILE A 21 -4.19 -2.40 -5.39
N VAL A 22 -3.35 -3.43 -5.31
CA VAL A 22 -2.87 -4.01 -4.05
C VAL A 22 -1.35 -3.88 -3.99
N ALA A 23 -0.82 -3.44 -2.85
CA ALA A 23 0.62 -3.37 -2.60
C ALA A 23 0.96 -3.67 -1.13
N CYS A 24 2.12 -4.29 -0.88
CA CYS A 24 2.54 -4.61 0.48
C CYS A 24 3.11 -3.38 1.21
N ILE A 25 2.86 -3.29 2.51
CA ILE A 25 3.30 -2.20 3.38
C ILE A 25 4.19 -2.77 4.48
N GLY A 26 5.50 -2.54 4.32
CA GLY A 26 6.45 -2.46 5.43
C GLY A 26 6.78 -0.99 5.69
N GLY A 27 7.88 -0.50 5.10
CA GLY A 27 8.17 0.94 5.06
C GLY A 27 7.33 1.75 4.04
N GLY A 28 6.50 1.09 3.23
CA GLY A 28 5.51 1.74 2.35
C GLY A 28 6.01 2.32 1.02
N SER A 29 7.30 2.26 0.69
CA SER A 29 7.86 2.90 -0.52
C SER A 29 7.30 2.35 -1.84
N ASN A 30 7.14 1.03 -1.96
CA ASN A 30 6.56 0.40 -3.14
C ASN A 30 5.06 0.77 -3.28
N ALA A 31 4.34 0.79 -2.16
CA ALA A 31 2.92 1.10 -2.11
C ALA A 31 2.66 2.55 -2.51
N ILE A 32 3.37 3.51 -1.92
CA ILE A 32 3.18 4.93 -2.29
C ILE A 32 3.59 5.21 -3.73
N GLY A 33 4.68 4.60 -4.21
CA GLY A 33 5.12 4.72 -5.61
C GLY A 33 4.12 4.14 -6.61
N THR A 34 3.30 3.18 -6.16
CA THR A 34 2.24 2.54 -6.92
C THR A 34 0.93 3.33 -6.85
N PHE A 35 0.51 3.74 -5.66
CA PHE A 35 -0.77 4.38 -5.40
C PHE A 35 -0.84 5.86 -5.80
N TYR A 36 0.27 6.60 -5.68
CA TYR A 36 0.27 8.05 -5.88
C TYR A 36 -0.36 8.49 -7.22
N PRO A 37 -0.08 7.85 -8.37
CA PRO A 37 -0.72 8.21 -9.64
C PRO A 37 -2.22 7.92 -9.72
N PHE A 38 -2.77 7.11 -8.81
CA PHE A 38 -4.18 6.67 -8.80
C PHE A 38 -5.04 7.33 -7.71
N ILE A 39 -4.47 8.17 -6.84
CA ILE A 39 -5.16 8.73 -5.66
C ILE A 39 -6.40 9.58 -5.98
N LYS A 40 -6.54 10.05 -7.23
CA LYS A 40 -7.69 10.84 -7.69
C LYS A 40 -8.61 10.06 -8.64
N ASP A 41 -8.27 8.81 -8.94
CA ASP A 41 -9.08 7.97 -9.82
C ASP A 41 -10.06 7.14 -8.99
N ASP A 42 -11.11 6.63 -9.64
CA ASP A 42 -12.04 5.67 -9.05
C ASP A 42 -11.42 4.25 -9.05
N VAL A 43 -10.40 4.07 -8.23
CA VAL A 43 -9.63 2.82 -8.08
C VAL A 43 -9.43 2.54 -6.60
N ALA A 44 -9.84 1.36 -6.13
CA ALA A 44 -9.63 0.99 -4.73
C ALA A 44 -8.14 0.71 -4.45
N LEU A 45 -7.60 1.29 -3.37
CA LEU A 45 -6.19 1.14 -3.01
C LEU A 45 -6.04 0.32 -1.73
N TYR A 46 -5.53 -0.90 -1.85
CA TYR A 46 -5.36 -1.83 -0.73
C TYR A 46 -3.90 -1.99 -0.33
N GLY A 47 -3.59 -1.55 0.89
CA GLY A 47 -2.31 -1.81 1.54
C GLY A 47 -2.36 -3.11 2.34
N VAL A 48 -1.34 -3.96 2.20
CA VAL A 48 -1.25 -5.25 2.92
C VAL A 48 -0.04 -5.27 3.84
N GLU A 49 -0.28 -5.36 5.14
CA GLU A 49 0.77 -5.54 6.16
C GLU A 49 1.02 -7.02 6.46
N ALA A 50 2.17 -7.35 7.04
CA ALA A 50 2.52 -8.74 7.34
C ALA A 50 1.88 -9.21 8.66
N ALA A 51 0.92 -10.12 8.57
CA ALA A 51 0.24 -10.71 9.73
C ALA A 51 1.08 -11.74 10.52
N GLY A 52 2.23 -12.18 9.98
CA GLY A 52 3.12 -13.13 10.66
C GLY A 52 2.41 -14.44 11.05
N GLN A 53 2.40 -14.79 12.35
CA GLN A 53 1.74 -16.00 12.85
C GLN A 53 0.23 -15.86 13.08
N GLY A 54 -0.35 -14.70 12.79
CA GLY A 54 -1.75 -14.38 13.07
C GLY A 54 -1.85 -13.01 13.69
N ASP A 55 -2.90 -12.27 13.35
CA ASP A 55 -3.14 -10.95 13.90
C ASP A 55 -3.53 -11.02 15.38
N ASP A 56 -4.12 -12.12 15.83
CA ASP A 56 -4.42 -12.47 17.21
C ASP A 56 -3.17 -12.76 18.08
N THR A 57 -1.98 -12.77 17.49
CA THR A 57 -0.71 -12.99 18.18
C THR A 57 0.18 -11.75 18.16
N ASP A 58 1.12 -11.64 19.09
CA ASP A 58 2.14 -10.57 19.06
C ASP A 58 3.23 -10.78 18.00
N LYS A 59 3.14 -11.85 17.20
CA LYS A 59 4.15 -12.22 16.19
C LYS A 59 3.71 -11.77 14.80
N HIS A 60 3.47 -10.47 14.67
CA HIS A 60 3.05 -9.80 13.43
C HIS A 60 3.82 -8.49 13.20
N ALA A 61 3.67 -7.87 12.03
CA ALA A 61 4.17 -6.53 11.72
C ALA A 61 3.05 -5.60 11.23
N LEU A 62 1.89 -5.64 11.90
CA LEU A 62 0.71 -4.80 11.63
C LEU A 62 0.87 -3.42 12.30
N ALA A 63 1.79 -2.59 11.81
CA ALA A 63 2.06 -1.28 12.40
C ALA A 63 0.85 -0.34 12.26
N ILE A 64 0.24 -0.26 11.08
CA ILE A 64 -0.94 0.58 10.84
C ILE A 64 -2.20 -0.08 11.42
N GLY A 65 -2.32 -1.41 11.29
CA GLY A 65 -3.51 -2.14 11.72
C GLY A 65 -3.66 -2.31 13.23
N LYS A 66 -2.57 -2.40 13.99
CA LYS A 66 -2.58 -2.65 15.45
C LYS A 66 -1.61 -1.78 16.25
N GLY A 67 -0.82 -0.92 15.61
CA GLY A 67 0.10 0.00 16.28
C GLY A 67 -0.60 1.24 16.83
N SER A 68 0.23 2.16 17.30
CA SER A 68 -0.22 3.44 17.85
C SER A 68 0.81 4.52 17.54
N PRO A 69 0.40 5.78 17.35
CA PRO A 69 1.31 6.83 16.95
C PRO A 69 2.47 7.03 17.92
N ALA A 70 3.69 6.97 17.39
CA ALA A 70 4.92 7.13 18.17
C ALA A 70 6.02 7.78 17.33
N TYR A 71 7.06 8.30 17.98
CA TYR A 71 8.27 8.74 17.27
C TYR A 71 9.26 7.58 17.20
N TYR A 72 9.60 7.18 15.99
CA TYR A 72 10.58 6.12 15.72
C TYR A 72 11.39 6.50 14.49
N MET A 73 12.72 6.29 14.55
CA MET A 73 13.65 6.70 13.48
C MET A 73 13.39 8.13 12.98
N VAL A 74 13.28 9.10 13.91
CA VAL A 74 13.01 10.53 13.67
C VAL A 74 11.70 10.88 12.94
N LEU A 75 10.84 9.90 12.66
CA LEU A 75 9.54 10.08 12.04
C LEU A 75 8.42 9.79 13.04
N LYS A 76 7.29 10.49 12.88
CA LYS A 76 6.06 10.09 13.54
C LYS A 76 5.49 8.89 12.78
N CYS A 77 5.62 7.71 13.36
CA CYS A 77 4.98 6.48 12.92
C CYS A 77 3.54 6.41 13.43
N ILE A 78 2.76 5.53 12.83
CA ILE A 78 1.31 5.39 13.01
C ILE A 78 1.03 4.13 13.83
#